data_AF-A0AAP8QBQ8-F1
#
_entry.id   AF-A0AAP8QBQ8-F1
#
_cell.length_a   1.000
_cell.length_b   1.000
_cell.length_c   1.000
_cell.angle_alpha   90.00
_cell.angle_beta   90.00
_cell.angle_gamma   90.00
#
_symmetry.space_group_name_H-M   'P 1'
#
loop_
_entity.id
_entity.type
_entity.pdbx_description
1 polymer ?
#
loop_
_entity_poly.entity_id
_entity_poly.type
_entity_poly.pdbx_seq_one_letter_code
_entity_poly.pdbx_strand_id
1 'polypeptide(L)'
;MLGQRIVALLIMVIPAVIAGWGFKMMRDTLYQYFNPDINQFLWGHFTFGAILFVVPIAFIGGFILHHDRKRNRVQPRFMKRDPEEDDE
;
A
#
# COMPACT_ATOMS: atom_id res chain seq x y z
N MET A 1 -5.90 14.55 21.04
CA MET A 1 -6.60 14.89 19.77
C MET A 1 -5.64 15.18 18.60
N LEU A 2 -4.58 15.97 18.76
CA LEU A 2 -3.58 16.20 17.69
C LEU A 2 -2.43 15.18 17.69
N GLY A 3 -1.83 14.89 18.85
CA GLY A 3 -0.64 14.01 18.97
C GLY A 3 -0.84 12.59 18.43
N GLN A 4 -1.98 11.94 18.75
CA GLN A 4 -2.30 10.60 18.22
C GLN A 4 -2.45 10.56 16.70
N ARG A 5 -2.88 11.66 16.07
CA ARG A 5 -3.02 11.75 14.60
C ARG A 5 -1.66 11.90 13.93
N ILE A 6 -0.74 12.68 14.54
CA ILE A 6 0.62 12.87 14.05
C ILE A 6 1.41 11.56 14.14
N VAL A 7 1.28 10.80 15.23
CA VAL A 7 1.95 9.49 15.38
C VAL A 7 1.45 8.50 14.33
N ALA A 8 0.14 8.43 14.08
CA ALA A 8 -0.41 7.58 13.03
C ALA A 8 0.11 7.98 11.63
N LEU A 9 0.20 9.28 11.36
CA LEU A 9 0.81 9.81 10.12
C LEU A 9 2.28 9.42 9.99
N LEU A 10 3.07 9.57 11.05
CA LEU A 10 4.49 9.18 11.05
C LEU A 10 4.67 7.68 10.79
N ILE A 11 3.80 6.83 11.37
CA ILE A 11 3.80 5.39 11.11
C ILE A 11 3.43 5.07 9.66
N MET A 12 2.57 5.87 9.01
CA MET A 12 2.22 5.71 7.59
C MET A 12 3.27 6.27 6.63
N VAL A 13 4.08 7.25 7.05
CA VAL A 13 5.11 7.86 6.19
C VAL A 13 6.16 6.83 5.80
N ILE A 14 6.62 5.98 6.72
CA ILE A 14 7.62 4.95 6.43
C ILE A 14 7.18 4.02 5.28
N PRO A 15 6.02 3.34 5.33
CA PRO A 15 5.56 2.51 4.22
C PRO A 15 5.32 3.32 2.94
N ALA A 16 4.90 4.58 3.04
CA ALA A 16 4.73 5.44 1.86
C ALA A 16 6.06 5.75 1.16
N VAL A 17 7.14 6.03 1.91
CA VAL A 17 8.48 6.23 1.36
C VAL A 17 9.00 4.94 0.70
N ILE A 18 8.81 3.79 1.35
CA ILE A 18 9.19 2.49 0.77
C ILE A 18 8.45 2.25 -0.55
N ALA A 19 7.14 2.54 -0.60
CA ALA A 19 6.37 2.44 -1.83
C ALA A 19 6.92 3.36 -2.92
N GLY A 20 7.21 4.62 -2.59
CA GLY A 20 7.83 5.56 -3.53
C GLY A 20 9.16 5.06 -4.09
N TRP A 21 9.96 4.38 -3.27
CA TRP A 21 11.22 3.79 -3.71
C TRP A 21 11.01 2.57 -4.62
N GLY A 22 10.06 1.69 -4.29
CA GLY A 22 9.68 0.57 -5.16
C GLY A 22 9.18 1.04 -6.53
N PHE A 23 8.36 2.10 -6.56
CA PHE A 23 7.91 2.73 -7.81
C PHE A 23 9.07 3.27 -8.64
N LYS A 24 10.04 3.92 -7.99
CA LYS A 24 11.25 4.40 -8.67
C LYS A 24 12.03 3.25 -9.31
N MET A 25 12.21 2.12 -8.62
CA MET A 25 12.89 0.94 -9.18
C MET A 25 12.15 0.36 -10.40
N MET A 26 10.81 0.31 -10.35
CA MET A 26 10.01 -0.13 -11.51
C MET A 26 10.17 0.82 -12.71
N ARG A 27 10.22 2.14 -12.47
CA ARG A 27 10.46 3.13 -13.52
C ARG A 27 11.87 2.98 -14.12
N ASP A 28 12.88 2.79 -13.27
CA ASP A 28 14.27 2.68 -13.72
C ASP A 28 14.49 1.43 -14.59
N THR A 29 13.85 0.31 -14.24
CA THR A 29 13.90 -0.92 -15.06
C THR A 29 13.18 -0.76 -16.40
N LEU A 30 12.07 -0.03 -16.45
CA LEU A 30 11.42 0.32 -17.71
C LEU A 30 12.32 1.20 -18.58
N TYR A 31 13.02 2.19 -18.01
CA TYR A 31 13.95 3.01 -18.79
C TYR A 31 15.16 2.25 -19.30
N GLN A 32 15.70 1.32 -18.51
CA GLN A 32 16.79 0.45 -18.98
C GLN A 32 16.34 -0.44 -20.14
N TYR A 33 15.09 -0.89 -20.14
CA TYR A 33 14.54 -1.67 -21.24
C TYR A 33 14.41 -0.85 -22.53
N PHE A 34 13.97 0.41 -22.45
CA PHE A 34 13.88 1.29 -23.62
C PHE A 34 15.21 1.92 -24.03
N ASN A 35 16.27 1.75 -23.25
CA ASN A 35 17.60 2.24 -23.61
C ASN A 35 18.22 1.30 -24.67
N PRO A 36 18.52 1.80 -25.88
CA PRO A 36 19.08 0.98 -26.96
C PRO A 36 20.43 0.33 -26.62
N ASP A 37 21.21 0.90 -25.69
CA ASP A 37 22.50 0.36 -25.26
C ASP A 37 22.37 -0.87 -24.35
N ILE A 38 21.27 -0.97 -23.61
CA ILE A 38 21.02 -2.06 -22.63
C ILE A 38 20.01 -3.05 -23.20
N ASN A 39 18.84 -2.56 -23.63
CA ASN A 39 17.73 -3.30 -24.25
C ASN A 39 17.40 -4.64 -23.57
N GLN A 40 17.54 -4.71 -22.25
CA GLN A 40 17.28 -5.90 -21.44
C GLN A 40 16.30 -5.55 -20.34
N PHE A 41 15.27 -6.40 -20.19
CA PHE A 41 14.29 -6.22 -19.13
C PHE A 41 14.73 -6.96 -17.86
N LEU A 42 15.04 -6.21 -16.81
CA LEU A 42 15.45 -6.77 -15.52
C LEU A 42 14.24 -7.23 -14.70
N TRP A 43 13.66 -8.37 -15.06
CA TRP A 43 12.47 -8.95 -14.39
C TRP A 43 12.60 -9.06 -12.87
N GLY A 44 13.75 -9.51 -12.37
CA GLY A 44 13.98 -9.63 -10.92
C GLY A 44 13.95 -8.28 -10.20
N HIS A 45 14.54 -7.25 -10.82
CA HIS A 45 14.60 -5.91 -10.25
C HIS A 45 13.23 -5.22 -10.31
N PHE A 46 12.48 -5.41 -11.40
CA PHE A 46 11.10 -4.94 -11.54
C PHE A 46 10.17 -5.62 -10.52
N THR A 47 10.26 -6.94 -10.37
CA THR A 47 9.41 -7.70 -9.44
C THR A 47 9.70 -7.33 -7.99
N PHE A 48 10.98 -7.14 -7.65
CA PHE A 48 11.35 -6.66 -6.32
C PHE A 48 10.81 -5.24 -6.04
N GLY A 49 10.92 -4.34 -7.03
CA GLY A 49 10.30 -3.01 -6.97
C GLY A 49 8.77 -3.08 -6.82
N ALA A 50 8.12 -4.00 -7.51
CA ALA A 50 6.67 -4.22 -7.42
C ALA A 50 6.25 -4.71 -6.03
N ILE A 51 7.00 -5.63 -5.42
CA ILE A 51 6.74 -6.08 -4.04
C ILE A 51 6.91 -4.90 -3.06
N LEU A 52 8.00 -4.13 -3.19
CA LEU A 52 8.25 -2.94 -2.38
C LEU A 52 7.19 -1.85 -2.57
N PHE A 53 6.48 -1.83 -3.69
CA PHE A 53 5.39 -0.89 -3.94
C PHE A 53 4.04 -1.40 -3.41
N VAL A 54 3.67 -2.64 -3.76
CA VAL A 54 2.34 -3.20 -3.48
C VAL A 54 2.16 -3.51 -2.00
N VAL A 55 3.17 -4.10 -1.35
CA VAL A 55 3.06 -4.52 0.06
C VAL A 55 2.80 -3.33 0.99
N PRO A 56 3.55 -2.21 0.92
CA PRO A 56 3.27 -1.07 1.78
C PRO A 56 1.95 -0.38 1.46
N ILE A 57 1.53 -0.32 0.20
CA ILE A 57 0.22 0.24 -0.18
C ILE A 57 -0.92 -0.61 0.38
N ALA A 58 -0.84 -1.93 0.26
CA ALA A 58 -1.81 -2.84 0.84
C ALA A 58 -1.86 -2.70 2.38
N PHE A 59 -0.71 -2.54 3.03
CA PHE A 59 -0.63 -2.26 4.47
C PHE A 59 -1.30 -0.94 4.85
N ILE A 60 -1.03 0.16 4.13
CA ILE A 60 -1.64 1.46 4.39
C ILE A 60 -3.16 1.37 4.24
N GLY A 61 -3.65 0.78 3.13
CA GLY A 61 -5.08 0.59 2.90
C GLY A 61 -5.75 -0.27 3.98
N GLY A 62 -5.11 -1.38 4.36
CA GLY A 62 -5.58 -2.26 5.43
C GLY A 62 -5.60 -1.58 6.79
N PHE A 63 -4.58 -0.78 7.12
CA PHE A 63 -4.52 -0.02 8.36
C PHE A 63 -5.64 1.03 8.42
N ILE A 64 -5.84 1.80 7.35
CA ILE A 64 -6.91 2.81 7.27
C ILE A 64 -8.27 2.14 7.44
N LEU A 65 -8.52 1.05 6.72
CA LEU A 65 -9.77 0.30 6.81
C LEU A 65 -10.02 -0.23 8.23
N HIS A 66 -9.01 -0.82 8.87
CA HIS A 66 -9.14 -1.31 10.24
C HIS A 66 -9.40 -0.19 11.25
N HIS A 67 -8.72 0.94 11.09
CA HIS A 67 -8.86 2.10 11.96
C HIS A 67 -10.24 2.76 11.82
N ASP A 68 -10.73 2.92 10.59
CA ASP A 68 -12.00 3.59 10.32
C ASP A 68 -13.21 2.70 10.62
N ARG A 69 -13.05 1.37 10.51
CA ARG A 69 -14.06 0.39 10.94
C ARG A 69 -14.36 0.51 12.44
N LYS A 70 -13.37 0.77 13.29
CA LYS A 70 -13.57 1.00 14.74
C LYS A 70 -14.40 2.26 15.06
N ARG A 71 -14.57 3.16 14.10
CA ARG A 71 -15.30 4.43 14.26
C ARG A 71 -16.63 4.44 13.49
N ASN A 72 -17.05 3.30 12.92
CA ASN A 72 -18.23 3.18 12.07
C ASN A 72 -18.24 4.19 10.90
N ARG A 73 -17.07 4.52 10.34
CA ARG A 73 -16.91 5.47 9.22
C ARG A 73 -16.64 4.79 7.88
N VAL A 74 -16.93 3.50 7.78
CA VAL A 74 -16.73 2.69 6.57
C VAL A 74 -18.06 2.47 5.87
N GLN A 75 -18.04 2.21 4.55
CA GLN A 75 -19.26 1.86 3.81
C GLN A 75 -19.91 0.59 4.41
N PRO A 76 -21.24 0.40 4.30
CA PRO A 76 -21.94 -0.77 4.86
C PRO A 76 -21.31 -2.11 4.45
N ARG A 77 -20.82 -2.23 3.20
CA ARG A 77 -20.10 -3.43 2.70
C ARG A 77 -18.85 -3.79 3.51
N PHE A 78 -18.22 -2.82 4.17
CA PHE A 78 -16.98 -3.00 4.93
C PHE A 78 -17.19 -2.97 6.45
N MET A 79 -18.43 -2.80 6.92
CA MET A 79 -18.78 -3.00 8.31
C MET A 79 -18.69 -4.50 8.65
N LYS A 80 -18.41 -4.82 9.90
CA LYS A 80 -18.61 -6.20 10.37
C LYS A 80 -20.12 -6.37 10.53
N ARG A 81 -20.68 -7.40 9.91
CA ARG A 81 -22.04 -7.84 10.21
C ARG A 81 -22.05 -8.50 11.57
N ASP A 82 -23.09 -8.23 12.35
CA ASP A 82 -23.28 -8.96 13.60
C ASP A 82 -23.69 -10.40 13.24
N PRO A 83 -23.08 -11.42 13.86
CA PRO A 83 -23.34 -12.82 13.52
C PRO A 83 -24.80 -13.24 13.77
N GLU A 84 -25.58 -12.46 14.51
CA GLU A 84 -27.01 -12.71 14.77
C GLU A 84 -27.91 -12.40 13.56
N GLU A 85 -27.48 -11.59 12.58
CA GLU A 85 -28.26 -11.29 11.36
C GLU A 85 -28.08 -12.33 10.24
N ASP A 86 -27.06 -13.20 10.30
CA ASP A 86 -26.80 -14.22 9.27
C ASP A 86 -27.55 -15.56 9.57
N ASP A 87 -28.18 -15.69 10.75
CA ASP A 87 -28.92 -16.89 11.21
C ASP A 87 -30.46 -16.77 11.06
N GLU A 88 -31.00 -15.65 10.55
CA GLU A 88 -32.42 -15.46 10.14
C GLU A 88 -32.61 -15.57 8.62
#